data_AF-A0A7J5EAK7-F1
#
_entry.id   AF-A0A7J5EAK7-F1
#
_cell.length_a   1.000
_cell.length_b   1.000
_cell.length_c   1.000
_cell.angle_alpha   90.00
_cell.angle_beta   90.00
_cell.angle_gamma   90.00
#
_symmetry.space_group_name_H-M   'P 1'
#
loop_
_entity.id
_entity.type
_entity.pdbx_description
1 polymer ?
#
loop_
_entity_poly.entity_id
_entity_poly.type
_entity_poly.pdbx_seq_one_letter_code
_entity_poly.pdbx_strand_id
1 'polypeptide(L)'
;MSTESIKKLTDEFKSHREKKEISLQLIHNKTRIDIKYLKAIEDGNFDVMPQVYLRAFLKEYAKSIGLDPEETLKNYEKAIAGLYGIEEETEQENDKSKKEGKQEKKKLIYTYENVMGVEEPASKKNNNLIIGLIGAGAVIVAAVLIFIFTRNEPEIIKENPYEEILEENSDRFE
;
A
#
# COMPACT_ATOMS: atom_id res chain seq x y z
N MET A 1 -14.70 22.57 -17.68
CA MET A 1 -13.36 22.93 -17.18
C MET A 1 -12.82 21.87 -16.23
N SER A 2 -13.52 21.53 -15.13
CA SER A 2 -13.10 20.46 -14.21
C SER A 2 -12.89 19.10 -14.88
N THR A 3 -13.73 18.72 -15.85
CA THR A 3 -13.60 17.43 -16.57
C THR A 3 -12.26 17.28 -17.29
N GLU A 4 -11.72 18.36 -17.87
CA GLU A 4 -10.43 18.31 -18.59
C GLU A 4 -9.27 18.15 -17.61
N SER A 5 -9.29 18.89 -16.50
CA SER A 5 -8.31 18.76 -15.42
C SER A 5 -8.31 17.36 -14.80
N ILE A 6 -9.50 16.76 -14.60
CA ILE A 6 -9.63 15.38 -14.11
C ILE A 6 -9.04 14.40 -15.14
N LYS A 7 -9.42 14.53 -16.41
CA LYS A 7 -8.93 13.66 -17.47
C LYS A 7 -7.40 13.69 -17.57
N LYS A 8 -6.79 14.87 -17.51
CA LYS A 8 -5.33 15.02 -17.52
C LYS A 8 -4.67 14.29 -16.35
N LEU A 9 -5.20 14.44 -15.13
CA LEU A 9 -4.70 13.74 -13.95
C LEU A 9 -4.78 12.21 -14.09
N THR A 10 -5.91 11.69 -14.57
CA THR A 10 -6.12 10.24 -14.66
C THR A 10 -5.36 9.62 -15.82
N ASP A 11 -5.16 10.35 -16.91
CA ASP A 11 -4.25 9.98 -18.00
C ASP A 11 -2.80 9.89 -17.50
N GLU A 12 -2.36 10.79 -16.62
CA GLU A 12 -1.04 10.73 -15.97
C GLU A 12 -0.90 9.52 -15.05
N PHE A 13 -1.93 9.20 -14.26
CA PHE A 13 -1.98 8.00 -13.43
C PHE A 13 -1.80 6.73 -14.25
N LYS A 14 -2.55 6.61 -15.34
CA LYS A 14 -2.48 5.48 -16.26
C LYS A 14 -1.11 5.38 -16.93
N SER A 15 -0.61 6.50 -17.44
CA SER A 15 0.71 6.58 -18.06
C SER A 15 1.82 6.17 -17.10
N HIS A 16 1.75 6.60 -15.84
CA HIS A 16 2.73 6.25 -14.82
C HIS A 16 2.67 4.76 -14.45
N ARG A 17 1.45 4.19 -14.33
CA ARG A 17 1.27 2.76 -14.12
C ARG A 17 1.88 1.93 -15.25
N GLU A 18 1.58 2.30 -16.50
CA GLU A 18 2.03 1.57 -17.69
C GLU A 18 3.53 1.67 -17.87
N LYS A 19 4.15 2.83 -17.60
CA LYS A 19 5.61 3.00 -17.58
C LYS A 19 6.31 2.11 -16.55
N LYS A 20 5.62 1.75 -15.47
CA LYS A 20 6.13 0.81 -14.45
C LYS A 20 5.73 -0.64 -14.73
N GLU A 21 5.07 -0.92 -15.86
CA GLU A 21 4.60 -2.25 -16.26
C GLU A 21 3.69 -2.93 -15.22
N ILE A 22 2.94 -2.12 -14.46
CA ILE A 22 2.03 -2.62 -13.41
C ILE A 22 0.66 -2.87 -14.04
N SER A 23 0.14 -4.10 -13.96
CA SER A 23 -1.23 -4.40 -14.41
C SER A 23 -2.27 -3.99 -13.35
N LEU A 24 -3.49 -3.66 -13.78
CA LEU A 24 -4.60 -3.42 -12.86
C LEU A 24 -4.91 -4.68 -12.03
N GLN A 25 -4.72 -5.87 -12.59
CA GLN A 25 -4.82 -7.15 -11.89
C GLN A 25 -3.81 -7.25 -10.74
N LEU A 26 -2.57 -6.80 -10.92
CA LEU A 26 -1.56 -6.77 -9.86
C LEU A 26 -1.98 -5.85 -8.71
N ILE A 27 -2.48 -4.66 -9.03
CA ILE A 27 -3.00 -3.71 -8.03
C ILE A 27 -4.20 -4.33 -7.29
N HIS A 28 -5.13 -4.96 -8.02
CA HIS A 28 -6.27 -5.65 -7.43
C HIS A 28 -5.83 -6.74 -6.45
N ASN A 29 -4.89 -7.60 -6.85
CA ASN A 29 -4.41 -8.70 -6.02
C ASN A 29 -3.77 -8.19 -4.71
N LYS A 30 -3.02 -7.08 -4.78
CA LYS A 30 -2.34 -6.47 -3.64
C LYS A 30 -3.28 -5.71 -2.70
N THR A 31 -4.20 -4.94 -3.26
CA THR A 31 -5.02 -3.96 -2.50
C THR A 31 -6.43 -4.45 -2.19
N ARG A 32 -6.88 -5.49 -2.91
CA ARG A 32 -8.26 -5.99 -2.91
C ARG A 32 -9.31 -5.00 -3.40
N ILE A 33 -8.89 -3.89 -4.00
CA ILE A 33 -9.79 -2.96 -4.69
C ILE A 33 -10.24 -3.64 -5.99
N ASP A 34 -11.56 -3.76 -6.18
CA ASP A 34 -12.16 -4.34 -7.39
C ASP A 34 -11.61 -3.63 -8.65
N ILE A 35 -11.25 -4.43 -9.66
CA ILE A 35 -10.72 -3.95 -10.95
C ILE A 35 -11.64 -2.88 -11.56
N LYS A 36 -12.96 -2.99 -11.38
CA LYS A 36 -13.91 -1.99 -11.90
C LYS A 36 -13.63 -0.58 -11.34
N TYR A 37 -13.21 -0.48 -10.08
CA TYR A 37 -12.90 0.80 -9.44
C TYR A 37 -11.52 1.31 -9.85
N LEU A 38 -10.56 0.41 -10.08
CA LEU A 38 -9.24 0.79 -10.59
C LEU A 38 -9.35 1.36 -12.01
N LYS A 39 -10.18 0.74 -12.87
CA LYS A 39 -10.53 1.29 -14.19
C LYS A 39 -11.22 2.65 -14.06
N ALA A 40 -12.20 2.75 -13.16
CA ALA A 40 -12.91 4.00 -12.92
C ALA A 40 -11.97 5.16 -12.49
N ILE A 41 -10.91 4.87 -11.74
CA ILE A 41 -9.86 5.85 -11.41
C ILE A 41 -9.14 6.34 -12.68
N GLU A 42 -8.74 5.43 -13.57
CA GLU A 42 -8.04 5.81 -14.82
C GLU A 42 -8.97 6.50 -15.82
N ASP A 43 -10.26 6.15 -15.83
CA ASP A 43 -11.28 6.74 -16.70
C ASP A 43 -11.82 8.08 -16.15
N GLY A 44 -11.42 8.48 -14.94
CA GLY A 44 -11.94 9.67 -14.25
C GLY A 44 -13.42 9.59 -13.87
N ASN A 45 -14.01 8.40 -13.91
CA ASN A 45 -15.41 8.15 -13.58
C ASN A 45 -15.58 7.82 -12.10
N PHE A 46 -15.50 8.83 -11.24
CA PHE A 46 -15.62 8.63 -9.79
C PHE A 46 -17.06 8.43 -9.29
N ASP A 47 -18.06 8.54 -10.18
CA ASP A 47 -19.47 8.40 -9.80
C ASP A 47 -19.85 6.93 -9.51
N VAL A 48 -19.15 5.97 -10.13
CA VAL A 48 -19.44 4.54 -9.96
C VAL A 48 -18.91 3.95 -8.66
N MET A 49 -18.12 4.70 -7.89
CA MET A 49 -17.48 4.21 -6.67
C MET A 49 -18.15 4.71 -5.40
N PRO A 50 -18.13 3.93 -4.31
CA PRO A 50 -18.69 4.39 -3.05
C PRO A 50 -17.85 5.56 -2.51
N GLN A 51 -18.49 6.71 -2.33
CA GLN A 51 -17.84 7.98 -2.03
C GLN A 51 -16.99 7.95 -0.76
N VAL A 52 -17.41 7.17 0.25
CA VAL A 52 -16.67 6.99 1.50
C VAL A 52 -15.27 6.39 1.28
N TYR A 53 -15.08 5.60 0.21
CA TYR A 53 -13.83 4.90 -0.07
C TYR A 53 -12.96 5.56 -1.14
N LEU A 54 -13.47 6.55 -1.89
CA LEU A 54 -12.75 7.20 -2.98
C LEU A 54 -11.33 7.64 -2.58
N ARG A 55 -11.20 8.37 -1.46
CA ARG A 55 -9.89 8.85 -0.97
C ARG A 55 -8.96 7.69 -0.61
N ALA A 56 -9.48 6.63 0.01
CA ALA A 56 -8.70 5.46 0.36
C ALA A 56 -8.22 4.70 -0.88
N PHE A 57 -9.09 4.55 -1.89
CA PHE A 57 -8.76 3.90 -3.15
C PHE A 57 -7.73 4.68 -3.94
N LEU A 58 -7.85 6.02 -4.01
CA LEU A 58 -6.85 6.87 -4.66
C LEU A 58 -5.48 6.77 -3.97
N LYS A 59 -5.44 6.80 -2.63
CA LYS A 59 -4.18 6.63 -1.89
C LYS A 59 -3.54 5.27 -2.19
N GLU A 60 -4.33 4.20 -2.16
CA GLU A 60 -3.79 2.85 -2.33
C GLU A 60 -3.39 2.56 -3.79
N TYR A 61 -4.11 3.13 -4.74
CA TYR A 61 -3.72 3.16 -6.15
C TYR A 61 -2.38 3.87 -6.33
N ALA A 62 -2.25 5.10 -5.80
CA ALA A 62 -1.03 5.90 -5.86
C ALA A 62 0.18 5.15 -5.29
N LYS A 63 0.06 4.57 -4.08
CA LYS A 63 1.11 3.72 -3.49
C LYS A 63 1.47 2.55 -4.39
N SER A 64 0.47 1.90 -4.99
CA SER A 64 0.69 0.71 -5.83
C SER A 64 1.49 1.03 -7.08
N ILE A 65 1.30 2.23 -7.64
CA ILE A 65 2.09 2.72 -8.78
C ILE A 65 3.30 3.56 -8.34
N GLY A 66 3.58 3.64 -7.04
CA GLY A 66 4.71 4.36 -6.46
C GLY A 66 4.69 5.88 -6.71
N LEU A 67 3.51 6.49 -6.65
CA LEU A 67 3.32 7.94 -6.48
C LEU A 67 3.16 8.27 -4.99
N ASP A 68 3.39 9.54 -4.63
CA ASP A 68 3.10 10.02 -3.28
C ASP A 68 1.57 10.10 -3.05
N PRO A 69 1.02 9.46 -2.01
CA PRO A 69 -0.43 9.42 -1.80
C PRO A 69 -1.04 10.77 -1.39
N GLU A 70 -0.31 11.60 -0.65
CA GLU A 70 -0.85 12.89 -0.20
C GLU A 70 -0.84 13.92 -1.33
N GLU A 71 0.24 13.95 -2.12
CA GLU A 71 0.31 14.73 -3.34
C GLU A 71 -0.75 14.31 -4.35
N THR A 72 -0.98 13.01 -4.51
CA THR A 72 -2.05 12.47 -5.37
C THR A 72 -3.43 13.01 -4.95
N LEU A 73 -3.74 13.01 -3.66
CA LEU A 73 -5.02 13.55 -3.18
C LEU A 73 -5.11 15.07 -3.39
N LYS A 74 -4.02 15.81 -3.16
CA LYS A 74 -3.98 17.25 -3.42
C LYS A 74 -4.21 17.55 -4.90
N ASN A 75 -3.60 16.77 -5.80
CA ASN A 75 -3.77 16.91 -7.23
C ASN A 75 -5.19 16.55 -7.68
N TYR A 76 -5.80 15.54 -7.06
CA TYR A 76 -7.21 15.23 -7.24
C TYR A 76 -8.12 16.41 -6.81
N GLU A 77 -7.87 17.00 -5.64
CA GLU A 77 -8.62 18.17 -5.15
C GLU A 77 -8.46 19.39 -6.08
N LYS A 78 -7.27 19.61 -6.64
CA LYS A 78 -7.06 20.62 -7.68
C LYS A 78 -7.82 20.28 -8.97
N ALA A 79 -7.84 19.01 -9.36
CA ALA A 79 -8.46 18.57 -10.60
C ALA A 79 -9.98 18.75 -10.56
N ILE A 80 -10.64 18.39 -9.46
CA ILE A 80 -12.08 18.62 -9.27
C ILE A 80 -12.42 20.13 -9.24
N ALA A 81 -11.50 20.97 -8.77
CA ALA A 81 -11.62 22.42 -8.82
C ALA A 81 -11.33 23.02 -10.21
N GLY A 82 -10.88 22.20 -11.18
CA GLY A 82 -10.49 22.65 -12.53
C GLY A 82 -9.15 23.39 -12.57
N LEU A 83 -8.30 23.21 -11.56
CA LEU A 83 -7.01 23.88 -11.41
C LEU A 83 -5.82 22.96 -11.70
N TYR A 84 -6.06 21.72 -12.15
CA TYR A 84 -4.99 20.77 -12.45
C TYR A 84 -4.53 20.90 -13.90
N GLY A 85 -3.21 20.99 -14.07
CA GLY A 85 -2.55 21.03 -15.37
C GLY A 85 -2.81 22.31 -16.17
N ILE A 86 -3.28 23.37 -15.52
CA ILE A 86 -3.11 24.73 -16.00
C ILE A 86 -1.60 25.00 -15.94
N GLU A 87 -1.00 25.31 -17.08
CA GLU A 87 0.40 25.69 -17.16
C GLU A 87 0.59 26.97 -16.35
N GLU A 88 1.13 26.84 -15.13
CA GLU A 88 1.89 27.94 -14.55
C GLU A 88 3.21 27.97 -15.33
N GLU A 89 3.29 28.83 -16.34
CA GLU A 89 4.57 29.43 -16.71
C GLU A 89 5.08 30.16 -15.46
N THR A 90 5.80 29.46 -14.58
CA THR A 90 6.80 30.05 -13.67
C THR A 90 7.61 28.93 -13.03
N GLU A 91 8.78 28.73 -13.63
CA GLU A 91 10.09 28.58 -12.98
C GLU A 91 10.26 27.59 -11.80
N GLN A 92 11.17 26.66 -12.04
CA GLN A 92 11.86 25.89 -11.03
C GLN A 92 12.63 26.83 -10.09
N GLU A 93 12.40 26.74 -8.77
CA GLU A 93 13.52 26.84 -7.83
C GLU A 93 13.27 26.05 -6.53
N ASN A 94 14.37 25.51 -6.05
CA ASN A 94 14.55 24.58 -4.95
C ASN A 94 14.57 25.32 -3.59
N ASP A 95 14.39 24.53 -2.54
CA ASP A 95 14.80 24.76 -1.15
C ASP A 95 13.82 25.38 -0.13
N LYS A 96 13.94 24.82 1.06
CA LYS A 96 13.22 25.05 2.30
C LYS A 96 13.36 26.51 2.77
N SER A 97 12.27 27.07 3.30
CA SER A 97 12.16 27.62 4.67
C SER A 97 11.15 28.78 4.75
N LYS A 98 10.10 28.56 5.57
CA LYS A 98 9.40 29.51 6.47
C LYS A 98 8.89 30.88 5.97
N LYS A 99 7.56 31.00 6.14
CA LYS A 99 6.78 32.02 6.90
C LYS A 99 5.91 33.03 6.13
N GLU A 100 4.61 32.86 6.40
CA GLU A 100 3.59 33.84 6.82
C GLU A 100 3.10 34.91 5.83
N GLY A 101 1.81 34.80 5.48
CA GLY A 101 0.99 35.87 4.89
C GLY A 101 -0.43 35.44 4.54
N LYS A 102 -1.41 35.83 5.37
CA LYS A 102 -2.88 35.58 5.33
C LYS A 102 -3.57 35.83 3.98
N GLN A 103 -4.37 34.89 3.45
CA GLN A 103 -5.86 34.78 3.51
C GLN A 103 -6.68 35.94 2.90
N GLU A 104 -7.44 35.63 1.84
CA GLU A 104 -8.88 35.91 1.83
C GLU A 104 -9.66 34.93 0.91
N LYS A 105 -10.93 34.69 1.26
CA LYS A 105 -11.72 33.47 1.03
C LYS A 105 -12.72 33.62 -0.13
N LYS A 106 -12.97 32.53 -0.86
CA LYS A 106 -14.36 32.16 -1.23
C LYS A 106 -14.57 30.65 -1.08
N LYS A 107 -15.34 30.31 -0.05
CA LYS A 107 -15.65 28.98 0.46
C LYS A 107 -16.94 28.50 -0.21
N LEU A 108 -16.89 27.44 -1.01
CA LEU A 108 -18.03 26.56 -1.26
C LEU A 108 -17.56 25.15 -0.93
N ILE A 109 -17.93 24.72 0.27
CA ILE A 109 -17.58 23.43 0.87
C ILE A 109 -18.74 22.48 0.65
N TYR A 110 -18.45 21.28 0.16
CA TYR A 110 -19.29 20.10 0.39
C TYR A 110 -18.49 19.11 1.25
N THR A 111 -18.78 19.07 2.56
CA THR A 111 -18.17 18.11 3.50
C THR A 111 -19.25 17.55 4.43
N TYR A 112 -19.11 16.25 4.74
CA TYR A 112 -19.97 15.40 5.56
C TYR A 112 -20.07 15.75 7.07
N GLU A 113 -19.59 16.92 7.49
CA GLU A 113 -19.49 17.34 8.90
C GLU A 113 -20.83 17.81 9.52
N ASN A 114 -21.95 17.81 8.78
CA ASN A 114 -23.24 18.31 9.28
C ASN A 114 -24.16 17.24 9.90
N VAL A 115 -23.74 15.97 10.04
CA VAL A 115 -24.70 14.90 10.40
C VAL A 115 -24.49 14.28 11.79
N MET A 116 -23.30 14.25 12.38
CA MET A 116 -23.16 13.74 13.76
C MET A 116 -22.06 14.45 14.53
N GLY A 117 -22.46 15.33 15.44
CA GLY A 117 -21.58 15.99 16.40
C GLY A 117 -21.33 15.10 17.62
N VAL A 118 -20.09 14.66 17.76
CA VAL A 118 -19.47 14.28 19.04
C VAL A 118 -18.01 14.74 18.95
N GLU A 119 -17.66 15.80 19.69
CA GLU A 119 -16.30 16.33 19.74
C GLU A 119 -15.51 15.61 20.86
N GLU A 120 -14.30 15.12 20.56
CA GLU A 120 -13.29 14.88 21.58
C GLU A 120 -11.90 15.41 21.16
N PRO A 121 -11.07 15.83 22.13
CA PRO A 121 -10.04 16.85 21.92
C PRO A 121 -8.67 16.32 21.49
N ALA A 122 -7.94 17.22 20.83
CA ALA A 122 -6.62 17.04 20.23
C ALA A 122 -5.51 16.64 21.22
N SER A 123 -4.80 15.56 20.91
CA SER A 123 -3.56 15.13 21.58
C SER A 123 -2.32 15.52 20.75
N LYS A 124 -1.47 16.37 21.33
CA LYS A 124 -0.20 16.82 20.77
C LYS A 124 0.91 15.86 21.20
N LYS A 125 1.44 15.05 20.27
CA LYS A 125 2.51 14.09 20.56
C LYS A 125 3.88 14.61 20.10
N ASN A 126 4.79 14.69 21.06
CA ASN A 126 6.23 14.91 20.92
C ASN A 126 6.94 13.58 20.63
N ASN A 127 7.88 13.60 19.69
CA ASN A 127 8.49 12.40 19.12
C ASN A 127 9.91 12.23 19.63
N ASN A 128 10.06 11.43 20.68
CA ASN A 128 11.35 10.91 21.11
C ASN A 128 11.17 9.72 22.06
N LEU A 129 10.85 8.53 21.50
CA LEU A 129 10.97 7.25 22.24
C LEU A 129 10.83 5.97 21.37
N ILE A 130 11.79 5.58 20.52
CA ILE A 130 11.92 4.17 20.09
C ILE A 130 13.38 3.80 19.79
N ILE A 131 14.16 3.46 20.84
CA ILE A 131 15.42 2.70 20.70
C ILE A 131 15.28 1.28 21.33
N GLY A 132 14.05 0.84 21.65
CA GLY A 132 13.81 -0.44 22.33
C GLY A 132 13.48 -1.66 21.44
N LEU A 133 13.29 -1.52 20.12
CA LEU A 133 12.68 -2.59 19.30
C LEU A 133 13.64 -3.47 18.48
N ILE A 134 14.91 -3.08 18.33
CA ILE A 134 15.87 -3.88 17.53
C ILE A 134 16.25 -5.19 18.28
N GLY A 135 16.25 -5.18 19.61
CA GLY A 135 16.58 -6.37 20.42
C GLY A 135 15.50 -7.47 20.38
N ALA A 136 14.22 -7.11 20.40
CA ALA A 136 13.12 -8.09 20.46
C ALA A 136 12.97 -8.87 19.14
N GLY A 137 13.22 -8.22 17.99
CA GLY A 137 13.19 -8.88 16.69
C GLY A 137 14.28 -9.94 16.54
N ALA A 138 15.51 -9.64 17.00
CA ALA A 138 16.62 -10.58 16.94
C ALA A 138 16.39 -11.84 17.78
N VAL A 139 15.77 -11.70 18.97
CA VAL A 139 15.46 -12.84 19.85
C VAL A 139 14.38 -13.74 19.25
N ILE A 140 13.35 -13.18 18.61
CA ILE A 140 12.30 -13.96 17.95
C ILE A 140 12.88 -14.72 16.74
N VAL A 141 13.71 -14.07 15.92
CA VAL A 141 14.35 -14.72 14.77
C VAL A 141 15.28 -15.84 15.22
N ALA A 142 16.09 -15.63 16.26
CA ALA A 142 16.94 -16.67 16.83
C ALA A 142 16.14 -17.85 17.39
N ALA A 143 15.03 -17.58 18.09
CA ALA A 143 14.15 -18.64 18.60
C ALA A 143 13.50 -19.46 17.48
N VAL A 144 13.07 -18.82 16.39
CA VAL A 144 12.53 -19.52 15.21
C VAL A 144 13.60 -20.37 14.52
N LEU A 145 14.83 -19.86 14.38
CA LEU A 145 15.93 -20.63 13.79
C LEU A 145 16.31 -21.84 14.65
N ILE A 146 16.38 -21.68 15.97
CA ILE A 146 16.61 -22.78 16.91
C ILE A 146 15.47 -23.81 16.81
N PHE A 147 14.22 -23.37 16.72
CA PHE A 147 13.06 -24.26 16.60
C PHE A 147 13.05 -25.06 15.28
N ILE A 148 13.41 -24.43 14.16
CA ILE A 148 13.53 -25.12 12.87
C ILE A 148 14.67 -26.14 12.93
N PHE A 149 15.82 -25.76 13.49
CA PHE A 149 17.00 -26.63 13.56
C PHE A 149 16.82 -27.82 14.53
N THR A 150 16.12 -27.62 15.66
CA THR A 150 15.89 -28.67 16.66
C THR A 150 14.78 -29.65 16.28
N ARG A 151 13.94 -29.33 15.30
CA ARG A 151 12.88 -30.23 14.81
C ARG A 151 13.30 -31.17 13.68
N ASN A 152 14.50 -30.98 13.14
CA ASN A 152 14.96 -31.73 11.98
C ASN A 152 15.83 -32.91 12.42
N GLU A 153 15.21 -33.92 13.05
CA GLU A 153 15.89 -35.20 13.32
C GLU A 153 15.97 -36.02 12.03
N PRO A 154 17.18 -36.40 11.57
CA PRO A 154 17.30 -37.28 10.41
C PRO A 154 16.75 -38.66 10.78
N GLU A 155 15.76 -39.13 10.01
CA GLU A 155 15.25 -40.49 10.13
C GLU A 155 16.38 -41.47 9.76
N ILE A 156 17.03 -42.05 10.77
CA ILE A 156 18.07 -43.06 10.56
C ILE A 156 17.38 -44.36 10.17
N ILE A 157 17.43 -44.71 8.88
CA ILE A 157 17.04 -46.03 8.39
C ILE A 157 18.02 -47.03 9.01
N LYS A 158 17.59 -47.76 10.04
CA LYS A 158 18.34 -48.91 10.57
C LYS A 158 18.14 -50.07 9.61
N GLU A 159 19.15 -50.37 8.81
CA GLU A 159 19.17 -51.60 8.00
C GLU A 159 19.26 -52.81 8.93
N ASN A 160 18.50 -53.87 8.64
CA ASN A 160 18.58 -55.11 9.40
C ASN A 160 19.96 -55.76 9.18
N PRO A 161 20.61 -56.33 10.21
CA PRO A 161 21.88 -57.01 10.05
C PRO A 161 21.78 -58.12 8.99
N TYR A 162 22.80 -58.25 8.14
CA TYR A 162 22.84 -59.25 7.07
C TYR A 162 22.61 -60.68 7.59
N GLU A 163 23.02 -60.96 8.83
CA GLU A 163 22.85 -62.26 9.48
C GLU A 163 21.36 -62.63 9.66
N GLU A 164 20.52 -61.66 9.99
CA GLU A 164 19.07 -61.87 10.22
C GLU A 164 18.33 -62.16 8.90
N ILE A 165 18.79 -61.56 7.80
CA ILE A 165 18.27 -61.80 6.44
C ILE A 165 18.65 -63.22 5.96
N LEU A 166 19.76 -63.76 6.42
CA LEU A 166 20.20 -65.12 6.05
C LEU A 166 19.38 -66.18 6.79
N GLU A 167 19.09 -65.98 8.09
CA GLU A 167 18.24 -66.89 8.87
C GLU A 167 16.81 -66.94 8.32
N GLU A 168 16.20 -65.79 8.02
CA GLU A 168 14.84 -65.73 7.47
C GLU A 168 14.75 -66.40 6.08
N ASN A 169 15.81 -66.33 5.28
CA ASN A 169 15.84 -66.98 3.97
C ASN A 169 16.24 -68.47 4.05
N SER A 170 17.04 -68.91 5.03
CA SER A 170 17.39 -70.32 5.16
C SER A 170 16.17 -71.19 5.51
N ASP A 171 15.24 -70.68 6.31
CA ASP A 171 14.00 -71.36 6.67
C ASP A 171 13.02 -71.51 5.49
N ARG A 172 13.25 -70.77 4.40
CA ARG A 172 12.42 -70.82 3.18
C ARG A 172 12.86 -71.93 2.21
N PHE A 173 14.05 -72.49 2.38
CA PHE A 173 14.65 -73.48 1.45
C PHE A 173 14.77 -74.90 2.02
N GLU A 174 14.26 -75.16 3.24
CA GLU A 174 13.96 -76.52 3.75
C GLU A 174 12.49 -76.91 3.47
#